data_AF-A0A327Y9J2-F1
#
_entry.id   AF-A0A327Y9J2-F1
#
_cell.length_a   1.000
_cell.length_b   1.000
_cell.length_c   1.000
_cell.angle_alpha   90.00
_cell.angle_beta   90.00
_cell.angle_gamma   90.00
#
_symmetry.space_group_name_H-M   'P 1'
#
loop_
_entity.id
_entity.type
_entity.pdbx_description
1 polymer ?
#
loop_
_entity_poly.entity_id
_entity_poly.type
_entity_poly.pdbx_seq_one_letter_code
_entity_poly.pdbx_strand_id
1 'polypeptide(L)'
;MTPHLHRPLDSETATMLRIVLRPIIDGATHWSGLTGDLDRKGYRLGFRDGRMLIVDDYSGEAISTGSAIGAPLSALSQRIGRPPLRMSGDGRSAVLRCQA
;
A
#
# COMPACT_ATOMS: atom_id res chain seq x y z
N MET A 1 14.10 7.78 1.26
CA MET A 1 14.17 6.90 0.07
C MET A 1 12.77 6.84 -0.53
N THR A 2 12.59 7.07 -1.84
CA THR A 2 11.28 6.94 -2.49
C THR A 2 11.04 5.47 -2.86
N PRO A 3 9.93 4.84 -2.49
CA PRO A 3 9.71 3.42 -2.76
C PRO A 3 9.58 3.15 -4.26
N HIS A 4 10.36 2.21 -4.78
CA HIS A 4 10.25 1.68 -6.15
C HIS A 4 10.13 0.16 -6.08
N LEU A 5 9.38 -0.43 -7.02
CA LEU A 5 9.06 -1.85 -6.99
C LEU A 5 10.25 -2.66 -7.50
N HIS A 6 10.86 -3.46 -6.62
CA HIS A 6 12.00 -4.30 -6.93
C HIS A 6 11.52 -5.67 -7.44
N ARG A 7 11.54 -5.87 -8.76
CA ARG A 7 11.19 -7.12 -9.48
C ARG A 7 9.75 -7.61 -9.22
N PRO A 8 9.09 -8.27 -10.19
CA PRO A 8 7.84 -8.97 -9.90
C PRO A 8 8.07 -10.06 -8.84
N LEU A 9 7.23 -10.08 -7.81
CA LEU A 9 7.22 -11.16 -6.82
C LEU A 9 7.00 -12.51 -7.50
N ASP A 10 7.64 -13.56 -6.99
CA ASP A 10 7.26 -14.91 -7.35
C ASP A 10 5.81 -15.21 -6.89
N SER A 11 5.17 -16.18 -7.52
CA SER A 11 3.77 -16.50 -7.29
C SER A 11 3.48 -16.97 -5.86
N GLU A 12 4.45 -17.58 -5.18
CA GLU A 12 4.30 -18.10 -3.82
C GLU A 12 4.27 -16.93 -2.82
N THR A 13 5.27 -16.04 -2.88
CA THR A 13 5.34 -14.83 -2.07
C THR A 13 4.14 -13.91 -2.33
N ALA A 14 3.74 -13.76 -3.60
CA ALA A 14 2.55 -12.98 -3.95
C ALA A 14 1.27 -13.58 -3.35
N THR A 15 1.14 -14.91 -3.32
CA THR A 15 -0.01 -15.60 -2.73
C THR A 15 -0.04 -15.47 -1.22
N MET A 16 1.11 -15.63 -0.56
CA MET A 16 1.27 -15.41 0.87
C MET A 16 0.86 -13.99 1.27
N LEU A 17 1.36 -12.98 0.55
CA LEU A 17 1.00 -11.58 0.80
C LEU A 17 -0.48 -11.31 0.58
N ARG A 18 -1.12 -11.93 -0.43
CA ARG A 18 -2.57 -11.82 -0.63
C ARG A 18 -3.32 -12.38 0.59
N ILE A 19 -2.98 -13.57 1.06
CA ILE A 19 -3.67 -14.20 2.20
C ILE A 19 -3.56 -13.32 3.45
N VAL A 20 -2.39 -12.73 3.70
CA VAL A 20 -2.15 -11.92 4.90
C VAL A 20 -2.77 -10.53 4.80
N LEU A 21 -2.60 -9.84 3.68
CA LEU A 21 -2.94 -8.42 3.55
C LEU A 21 -4.38 -8.18 3.09
N ARG A 22 -4.95 -9.12 2.34
CA ARG A 22 -6.27 -8.92 1.75
C ARG A 22 -7.38 -8.75 2.80
N PRO A 23 -7.44 -9.54 3.90
CA PRO A 23 -8.44 -9.32 4.95
C PRO A 23 -8.35 -7.93 5.59
N ILE A 24 -7.13 -7.40 5.75
CA ILE A 24 -6.91 -6.05 6.29
C ILE A 24 -7.42 -4.99 5.33
N ILE A 25 -7.04 -5.11 4.05
CA ILE A 25 -7.43 -4.13 3.05
C ILE A 25 -8.95 -4.17 2.81
N ASP A 26 -9.53 -5.37 2.69
CA ASP A 26 -10.96 -5.56 2.45
C ASP A 26 -11.81 -5.19 3.68
N GLY A 27 -11.28 -5.32 4.90
CA GLY A 27 -11.93 -4.88 6.13
C GLY A 27 -11.86 -3.38 6.41
N ALA A 28 -10.96 -2.65 5.75
CA ALA A 28 -10.78 -1.22 6.01
C ALA A 28 -12.02 -0.39 5.65
N THR A 29 -12.38 0.52 6.54
CA THR A 29 -13.47 1.51 6.35
C THR A 29 -12.96 2.95 6.23
N HIS A 30 -11.70 3.19 6.60
CA HIS A 30 -11.04 4.49 6.57
C HIS A 30 -9.52 4.33 6.41
N TRP A 31 -8.87 5.31 5.78
CA TRP A 31 -7.45 5.25 5.42
C TRP A 31 -6.49 5.24 6.64
N SER A 32 -6.82 5.93 7.72
CA SER A 32 -6.00 5.90 8.95
C SER A 32 -6.04 4.53 9.63
N GLY A 33 -7.21 3.90 9.70
CA GLY A 33 -7.37 2.55 10.24
C GLY A 33 -6.60 1.51 9.44
N LEU A 34 -6.72 1.57 8.11
CA LEU A 34 -5.93 0.72 7.21
C LEU A 34 -4.42 0.88 7.44
N THR A 35 -3.96 2.12 7.60
CA THR A 35 -2.54 2.39 7.84
C THR A 35 -2.10 1.77 9.16
N GLY A 36 -2.87 1.95 10.24
CA GLY A 36 -2.56 1.34 11.54
C GLY A 36 -2.63 -0.19 11.56
N ASP A 37 -3.55 -0.80 10.79
CA ASP A 37 -3.64 -2.25 10.65
C ASP A 37 -2.43 -2.84 9.90
N LEU A 38 -1.97 -2.17 8.85
CA LEU A 38 -0.79 -2.57 8.09
C LEU A 38 0.49 -2.37 8.90
N ASP A 39 0.61 -1.27 9.64
CA ASP A 39 1.77 -0.95 10.46
C ASP A 39 2.00 -2.03 11.53
N ARG A 40 0.92 -2.50 12.17
CA ARG A 40 0.94 -3.66 13.09
C ARG A 40 1.43 -4.97 12.45
N LYS A 41 1.43 -5.07 11.13
CA LYS A 41 1.95 -6.21 10.37
C LYS A 41 3.34 -5.95 9.78
N GLY A 42 3.94 -4.79 10.04
CA GLY A 42 5.24 -4.40 9.49
C GLY A 42 5.15 -3.91 8.04
N TYR A 43 4.00 -3.40 7.61
CA TYR A 43 3.81 -2.87 6.27
C TYR A 43 3.29 -1.43 6.29
N ARG A 44 3.64 -0.66 5.25
CA ARG A 44 3.12 0.68 5.02
C ARG A 44 2.58 0.81 3.60
N LEU A 45 1.77 1.84 3.39
CA LEU A 45 1.31 2.24 2.06
C LEU A 45 2.25 3.30 1.47
N GLY A 46 2.76 3.01 0.28
CA GLY A 46 3.44 3.98 -0.58
C GLY A 46 2.61 4.29 -1.81
N PHE A 47 2.89 5.41 -2.45
CA PHE A 47 2.29 5.75 -3.75
C PHE A 47 3.37 6.17 -4.71
N ARG A 48 3.27 5.69 -5.95
CA ARG A 48 4.16 6.10 -7.05
C ARG A 48 3.48 5.97 -8.39
N ASP A 49 3.61 7.00 -9.23
CA ASP A 49 3.05 7.03 -10.59
C ASP A 49 1.57 6.63 -10.62
N GLY A 50 0.79 7.13 -9.64
CA GLY A 50 -0.64 6.82 -9.48
C GLY A 50 -0.97 5.41 -9.00
N ARG A 51 0.02 4.60 -8.64
CA ARG A 51 -0.16 3.24 -8.10
C ARG A 51 0.00 3.22 -6.59
N MET A 52 -0.81 2.41 -5.93
CA MET A 52 -0.61 2.05 -4.53
C MET A 52 0.40 0.92 -4.42
N LEU A 53 1.38 1.11 -3.54
CA LEU A 53 2.45 0.19 -3.22
C LEU A 53 2.27 -0.32 -1.80
N ILE A 54 2.58 -1.60 -1.59
CA ILE A 54 2.86 -2.15 -0.27
C ILE A 54 4.35 -2.04 -0.06
N VAL A 55 4.73 -1.39 1.02
CA VAL A 55 6.12 -1.14 1.41
C VAL A 55 6.38 -1.92 2.67
N ASP A 56 7.47 -2.68 2.69
CA ASP A 56 7.96 -3.31 3.91
C ASP A 56 8.46 -2.22 4.85
N ASP A 57 7.95 -2.17 6.08
CA ASP A 57 8.23 -1.08 7.00
C ASP A 57 9.70 -1.06 7.42
N TYR A 58 10.28 -2.25 7.61
CA TYR A 58 11.64 -2.45 8.10
C TYR A 58 12.70 -2.04 7.08
N SER A 59 12.62 -2.55 5.85
CA SER A 59 13.57 -2.26 4.76
C SER A 59 13.24 -0.97 4.01
N GLY A 60 11.98 -0.53 4.04
CA GLY A 60 11.48 0.59 3.23
C GLY A 60 11.33 0.26 1.74
N GLU A 61 11.50 -1.01 1.35
CA GLU A 61 11.37 -1.43 -0.05
C GLU A 61 9.91 -1.64 -0.45
N ALA A 62 9.57 -1.26 -1.69
CA ALA A 62 8.25 -1.58 -2.24
C ALA A 62 8.24 -3.03 -2.72
N ILE A 63 7.55 -3.87 -1.97
CA ILE A 63 7.48 -5.31 -2.23
C ILE A 63 6.39 -5.68 -3.24
N SER A 64 5.32 -4.87 -3.34
CA SER A 64 4.21 -5.19 -4.23
C SER A 64 3.37 -3.96 -4.60
N THR A 65 2.51 -4.09 -5.61
CA THR A 65 1.42 -3.14 -5.83
C THR A 65 0.13 -3.65 -5.20
N GLY A 66 -0.77 -2.73 -4.84
CA GLY A 66 -2.14 -3.11 -4.44
C GLY A 66 -2.83 -3.98 -5.48
N SER A 67 -2.67 -3.67 -6.78
CA SER A 67 -3.23 -4.46 -7.87
C SER A 67 -2.69 -5.89 -7.90
N ALA A 68 -1.39 -6.09 -7.64
CA ALA A 68 -0.77 -7.41 -7.62
C ALA A 68 -1.31 -8.31 -6.50
N ILE A 69 -1.75 -7.72 -5.38
CA ILE A 69 -2.43 -8.45 -4.29
C ILE A 69 -3.97 -8.43 -4.43
N GLY A 70 -4.48 -7.98 -5.57
CA GLY A 70 -5.89 -7.93 -5.91
C GLY A 70 -6.70 -6.84 -5.18
N ALA A 71 -6.02 -5.87 -4.56
CA ALA A 71 -6.63 -4.71 -3.94
C ALA A 71 -6.12 -3.42 -4.62
N PRO A 72 -6.54 -3.13 -5.87
CA PRO A 72 -6.10 -1.94 -6.58
C PRO A 72 -6.57 -0.67 -5.88
N LEU A 73 -5.78 0.39 -6.00
CA LEU A 73 -6.07 1.71 -5.43
C LEU A 73 -7.47 2.22 -5.81
N SER A 74 -7.89 1.99 -7.06
CA SER A 74 -9.18 2.44 -7.58
C SER A 74 -10.35 1.80 -6.83
N ALA A 75 -10.33 0.47 -6.63
CA ALA A 75 -11.38 -0.25 -5.91
C ALA A 75 -11.44 0.19 -4.45
N LEU A 76 -10.28 0.36 -3.81
CA LEU A 76 -10.23 0.84 -2.43
C LEU A 76 -10.75 2.28 -2.31
N SER A 77 -10.36 3.17 -3.23
CA SER A 77 -10.81 4.56 -3.23
C SER A 77 -12.29 4.72 -3.51
N GLN A 78 -12.90 3.82 -4.28
CA GLN A 78 -14.34 3.79 -4.49
C GLN A 78 -15.09 3.42 -3.20
N ARG A 79 -14.50 2.54 -2.38
CA ARG A 79 -15.15 2.03 -1.16
C ARG A 79 -14.99 2.95 0.05
N ILE A 80 -13.79 3.50 0.27
CA ILE A 80 -13.46 4.28 1.47
C ILE A 80 -13.09 5.75 1.16
N GLY A 81 -13.36 6.21 -0.06
CA GLY A 81 -13.07 7.57 -0.51
C GLY A 81 -11.62 7.78 -0.96
N ARG A 82 -11.30 8.98 -1.44
CA ARG A 82 -9.96 9.30 -1.95
C ARG A 82 -8.93 9.31 -0.82
N PRO A 83 -7.73 8.71 -1.01
CA PRO A 83 -6.68 8.78 -0.02
C PRO A 83 -6.19 10.23 0.13
N PRO A 84 -6.05 10.74 1.35
CA PRO A 84 -5.43 12.04 1.56
C PRO A 84 -3.92 11.88 1.38
N LEU A 85 -3.39 12.34 0.24
CA LEU A 85 -1.98 12.17 -0.12
C LEU A 85 -1.17 13.46 0.12
N ARG A 86 0.11 13.29 0.44
CA ARG A 86 1.15 14.32 0.38
C ARG A 86 2.12 13.91 -0.71
N MET A 87 2.22 14.74 -1.73
CA MET A 87 3.21 14.55 -2.80
C MET A 87 4.61 14.74 -2.24
N SER A 88 5.53 13.87 -2.68
CA SER A 88 6.95 14.00 -2.48
C SER A 88 7.54 15.05 -3.45
N GLY A 89 8.72 15.58 -3.12
CA GLY A 89 9.39 16.58 -3.97
C GLY A 89 9.80 16.07 -5.35
N ASP A 90 9.78 14.76 -5.60
CA ASP A 90 10.06 14.15 -6.89
C ASP A 90 8.86 14.22 -7.87
N GLY A 91 7.69 14.65 -7.40
CA GLY A 91 6.47 14.78 -8.20
C GLY A 91 5.90 13.44 -8.70
N ARG A 92 6.47 12.31 -8.29
CA ARG A 92 6.10 10.97 -8.74
C ARG A 92 5.68 10.06 -7.61
N SER A 93 6.18 10.32 -6.41
CA SER A 93 5.81 9.58 -5.21
C SER A 93 4.93 10.39 -4.28
N ALA A 94 4.13 9.70 -3.49
CA ALA A 94 3.33 10.30 -2.44
C ALA A 94 3.21 9.35 -1.23
N VAL A 95 2.87 9.93 -0.09
CA VAL A 95 2.59 9.21 1.16
C VAL A 95 1.21 9.63 1.67
N LEU A 96 0.57 8.78 2.48
CA LEU A 96 -0.67 9.17 3.15
C LEU A 96 -0.41 10.30 4.17
N ARG A 97 -1.36 11.24 4.25
CA ARG A 97 -1.42 12.32 5.24
C ARG A 97 -2.24 11.96 6.46
N CYS A 98 -2.91 10.82 6.45
CA CYS A 98 -3.55 10.27 7.63
C CYS A 98 -2.47 9.92 8.65
N GLN A 99 -2.15 10.84 9.56
CA GLN A 99 -1.51 10.47 10.81
C GLN A 99 -2.60 9.80 11.66
N ALA A 100 -2.29 8.61 12.18
CA ALA A 100 -3.06 8.03 13.28
C ALA A 100 -2.82 8.84 14.55
#